data_AF-K2EU14-F1
#
_entry.id   AF-K2EU14-F1
#
_cell.length_a   1.000
_cell.length_b   1.000
_cell.length_c   1.000
_cell.angle_alpha   90.00
_cell.angle_beta   90.00
_cell.angle_gamma   90.00
#
_symmetry.space_group_name_H-M   'P 1'
#
loop_
_entity.id
_entity.type
_entity.pdbx_description
1 polymer ?
#
loop_
_entity_poly.entity_id
_entity_poly.type
_entity_poly.pdbx_seq_one_letter_code
_entity_poly.pdbx_strand_id
1 'polypeptide(L)' 'MKGMVKLLILPFIFLLSAAHAKCEGSFVNPITDICWDCLFPISIGSMNVVSGDYPDTDNPALPI' A
#
# COMPACT_ATOMS: atom_id res chain seq x y z
N MET A 1 6.29 36.91 -35.41
CA MET A 1 6.74 35.57 -34.96
C MET A 1 6.22 35.15 -33.58
N LYS A 2 6.09 36.05 -32.59
CA LYS A 2 5.58 35.72 -31.24
C LYS A 2 4.11 35.25 -31.19
N GLY A 3 3.27 35.69 -32.14
CA GLY A 3 1.84 35.33 -32.21
C GLY A 3 1.55 33.94 -32.80
N MET A 4 2.39 33.45 -33.74
CA MET A 4 2.24 32.12 -34.33
C MET A 4 2.53 30.99 -33.32
N VAL A 5 3.44 31.23 -32.38
CA VAL A 5 3.76 30.27 -31.31
C VAL A 5 2.56 30.08 -30.36
N LYS A 6 1.85 31.15 -29.99
CA LYS A 6 0.63 31.05 -29.15
C LYS A 6 -0.51 30.30 -29.84
N LEU A 7 -0.63 30.43 -31.16
CA LEU A 7 -1.67 29.76 -31.94
C LEU A 7 -1.47 28.23 -32.03
N LEU A 8 -0.22 27.77 -31.93
CA LEU A 8 0.13 26.34 -31.95
C LEU A 8 0.11 25.67 -30.56
N ILE A 9 0.23 26.42 -29.47
CA ILE A 9 0.28 25.87 -28.10
C ILE A 9 -1.13 25.60 -27.53
N LEU A 10 -2.15 26.38 -27.92
CA LEU A 10 -3.51 26.23 -27.42
C LEU A 10 -4.18 24.85 -27.67
N PRO A 11 -4.06 24.21 -28.85
CA PRO A 11 -4.68 22.89 -29.07
C PRO A 11 -3.93 21.73 -28.40
N PHE A 12 -2.66 21.92 -28.00
CA PHE A 12 -1.84 20.86 -27.43
C PHE A 12 -2.21 20.54 -25.97
N ILE A 13 -2.70 21.54 -25.23
CA ILE A 13 -3.12 21.39 -23.82
C ILE A 13 -4.37 20.52 -23.69
N PHE A 14 -5.24 20.50 -24.72
CA PHE A 14 -6.48 19.71 -24.73
C PHE A 14 -6.25 18.19 -24.86
N LEU A 15 -5.03 17.77 -25.22
CA LEU A 15 -4.65 16.35 -25.36
C LEU A 15 -4.02 15.75 -24.09
N LEU A 16 -3.81 16.55 -23.03
CA LEU A 16 -3.35 16.02 -21.74
C LEU A 16 -4.52 15.37 -20.99
N SER A 17 -4.66 14.05 -21.17
CA SER A 17 -5.50 13.22 -20.30
C SER A 17 -4.79 12.99 -18.96
N ALA A 18 -5.51 13.14 -17.85
CA ALA A 18 -4.98 12.85 -16.52
C ALA A 18 -4.94 11.34 -16.29
N ALA A 19 -3.73 10.75 -16.30
CA ALA A 19 -3.53 9.36 -15.92
C ALA A 19 -3.82 9.19 -14.41
N HIS A 20 -4.93 8.53 -14.09
CA HIS A 20 -5.24 8.12 -12.73
C HIS A 20 -4.86 6.66 -12.56
N ALA A 21 -4.07 6.35 -11.54
CA ALA A 21 -3.90 4.96 -11.12
C ALA A 21 -5.22 4.50 -10.48
N LYS A 22 -5.74 3.35 -10.93
CA LYS A 22 -6.87 2.71 -10.26
C LYS A 22 -6.32 1.89 -9.10
N CYS A 23 -6.58 2.33 -7.87
CA CYS A 23 -6.33 1.50 -6.69
C CYS A 23 -7.43 0.45 -6.62
N GLU A 24 -7.10 -0.78 -7.00
CA GLU A 24 -7.98 -1.93 -6.80
C GLU A 24 -7.63 -2.59 -5.47
N GLY A 25 -8.64 -2.73 -4.60
CA GLY A 25 -8.51 -3.39 -3.32
C GLY A 25 -9.87 -3.54 -2.67
N SER A 26 -10.10 -4.70 -2.06
CA SER A 26 -11.19 -4.92 -1.11
C SER A 26 -10.67 -4.72 0.30
N PHE A 27 -11.53 -4.30 1.21
CA PHE A 27 -11.20 -4.38 2.63
C PHE A 27 -11.04 -5.85 3.00
N VAL A 28 -9.91 -6.19 3.62
CA VAL A 28 -9.60 -7.57 4.03
C VAL A 28 -10.55 -7.96 5.16
N ASN A 29 -11.29 -9.05 4.99
CA ASN A 29 -12.07 -9.63 6.08
C ASN A 29 -11.15 -10.50 6.96
N PRO A 30 -10.89 -10.12 8.22
CA PRO A 30 -9.96 -10.88 9.06
C PRO A 30 -10.44 -12.31 9.37
N ILE A 31 -11.72 -12.63 9.16
CA ILE A 31 -12.25 -13.96 9.46
C ILE A 31 -11.92 -14.96 8.35
N THR A 32 -12.02 -14.55 7.08
CA THR A 32 -11.95 -15.47 5.93
C THR A 32 -10.73 -15.27 5.04
N ASP A 33 -10.16 -14.06 5.01
CA ASP A 33 -9.17 -13.69 4.00
C ASP A 33 -7.74 -13.80 4.53
N ILE A 34 -7.60 -14.11 5.83
CA ILE A 34 -6.32 -14.22 6.53
C ILE A 34 -6.15 -15.67 7.00
N CYS A 35 -4.98 -16.24 6.72
CA CYS A 35 -4.55 -17.47 7.39
C CYS A 35 -3.97 -17.11 8.76
N TRP A 36 -4.75 -17.27 9.83
CA TRP A 36 -4.29 -16.98 11.19
C TRP A 36 -3.18 -17.93 11.65
N ASP A 37 -3.27 -19.21 11.28
CA ASP A 37 -2.24 -20.21 11.57
C ASP A 37 -0.88 -19.81 10.97
N CYS A 38 -0.90 -19.29 9.74
CA CYS A 38 0.30 -18.82 9.04
C CYS A 38 0.90 -17.54 9.64
N LEU A 39 0.12 -16.81 10.43
CA LEU A 39 0.55 -15.55 11.05
C LEU A 39 1.23 -15.77 12.40
N PHE A 40 1.01 -16.93 13.03
CA PHE A 40 1.58 -17.23 14.34
C PHE A 40 2.91 -17.95 14.23
N PRO A 41 3.87 -17.63 15.09
CA PRO A 41 3.76 -16.85 16.33
C PRO A 41 3.75 -15.33 16.12
N ILE A 42 3.15 -14.60 17.07
CA ILE A 42 3.21 -13.13 17.15
C ILE A 42 3.78 -12.72 18.51
N SER A 43 4.88 -11.97 18.49
CA SER A 43 5.48 -11.31 19.65
C SER A 43 5.31 -9.79 19.62
N ILE A 44 5.20 -9.19 20.80
CA ILE A 44 5.12 -7.75 21.02
C ILE A 44 6.05 -7.39 22.18
N GLY A 45 6.98 -6.47 21.94
CA GLY A 45 8.12 -6.26 22.81
C GLY A 45 9.02 -7.50 22.85
N SER A 46 9.44 -7.84 24.06
CA SER A 46 10.08 -9.12 24.40
C SER A 46 9.09 -10.23 24.77
N MET A 47 7.78 -10.00 24.60
CA MET A 47 6.73 -10.94 25.01
C MET A 47 6.17 -11.71 23.82
N ASN A 48 6.14 -13.04 23.91
CA ASN A 48 5.38 -13.86 22.97
C ASN A 48 3.90 -13.80 23.35
N VAL A 49 3.05 -13.26 22.46
CA VAL A 49 1.61 -13.08 22.70
C VAL A 49 0.85 -14.32 22.25
N VAL A 50 1.23 -14.87 21.09
CA VAL A 50 0.69 -16.11 20.57
C VAL A 50 1.83 -16.97 20.03
N SER A 51 1.83 -18.25 20.38
CA SER A 51 2.80 -19.22 19.88
C SER A 51 2.33 -19.84 18.56
N GLY A 52 3.27 -20.35 17.77
CA GLY A 52 3.01 -20.99 16.48
C GLY A 52 4.29 -21.62 15.92
N ASP A 53 4.15 -22.33 14.81
CA ASP A 53 5.23 -23.13 14.23
C ASP A 53 6.03 -22.38 13.14
N TYR A 54 5.57 -21.20 12.72
CA TYR A 54 6.22 -20.38 11.71
C TYR A 54 7.25 -19.41 12.33
N PRO A 55 8.11 -18.75 11.52
CA PRO A 55 8.99 -17.70 12.04
C PRO A 55 8.24 -16.40 12.35
N ASP A 56 8.59 -15.77 13.47
CA ASP A 56 8.17 -14.41 13.79
C ASP A 56 9.10 -13.38 13.14
N THR A 57 8.61 -12.15 13.00
CA THR A 57 9.43 -10.99 12.63
C THR A 57 10.14 -10.40 13.85
N ASP A 58 11.30 -9.77 13.64
CA ASP A 58 12.02 -9.09 14.72
C ASP A 58 11.21 -7.91 15.26
N ASN A 59 10.89 -7.95 16.55
CA ASN A 59 10.18 -6.88 17.23
C ASN A 59 11.12 -6.09 18.17
N PRO A 60 11.01 -4.75 18.28
CA PRO A 60 11.77 -3.96 19.26
C PRO A 60 11.55 -4.47 20.69
N ALA A 61 12.55 -4.31 21.56
CA ALA A 61 12.47 -4.83 22.93
C ALA A 61 11.32 -4.23 23.77
N LEU A 62 10.91 -2.99 23.47
CA LEU A 62 9.80 -2.31 24.13
C LEU A 62 8.76 -1.86 23.09
N PRO A 63 7.46 -2.04 23.38
CA PRO A 63 6.38 -1.71 22.44
C PRO A 63 6.03 -0.21 22.39
N ILE A 64 6.76 0.64 23.12
CA ILE A 64 6.64 2.12 23.16
C ILE A 64 8.00 2.76 23.48
#